data_AF-A0A850HWS7-F1
#
_entry.id   AF-A0A850HWS7-F1
#
_cell.length_a   1.000
_cell.length_b   1.000
_cell.length_c   1.000
_cell.angle_alpha   90.00
_cell.angle_beta   90.00
_cell.angle_gamma   90.00
#
_symmetry.space_group_name_H-M   'P 1'
#
loop_
_entity.id
_entity.type
_entity.pdbx_description
1 polymer ?
#
loop_
_entity_poly.entity_id
_entity_poly.type
_entity_poly.pdbx_seq_one_letter_code
_entity_poly.pdbx_strand_id
1 'polypeptide(L)'
;MDIDEHRQHPDISLERHVKSRVVELGRALAGKQAVYLDIRYWILLRQALLADDSATPSWKLLTSLQDAVKSGKIFCPISETVFLELLKQSDPSSRLRTARLIDELSLGVSLLSQPHRVATELAHFFYSNQNGADVYPLRQLVWTKLPYVLGFIHPTETAFDAETQLAIQKAFVDKMWAIELVQMIGMIDEAPLPFDSGLQDIADMLNAGNTEHAGEIRSYKQAWVNELSGVVDLCADMAADIVAEIAEKHGHSAPQRESDEWKRTRLMCANLLFRGLQAKPGLRHKTPTLYIEACLHATIRWDKPRRLFGNDIYDFNHASAAVAHCQAFFTEAPLKALLALKHHGLADDFNCRVASDILEAVDILSDLTQ
;
A
#
# COMPACT_ATOMS: atom_id res chain seq x y z
N MET A 1 -24.20 15.30 0.45
CA MET A 1 -23.31 15.96 -0.53
C MET A 1 -23.65 17.43 -0.42
N ASP A 2 -22.88 18.18 0.38
CA ASP A 2 -23.18 19.58 0.68
C ASP A 2 -22.24 20.48 -0.13
N ILE A 3 -22.62 20.73 -1.38
CA ILE A 3 -21.84 21.59 -2.29
C ILE A 3 -21.89 23.04 -1.80
N ASP A 4 -22.99 23.45 -1.17
CA ASP A 4 -23.19 24.82 -0.71
C ASP A 4 -22.36 25.13 0.54
N GLU A 5 -22.14 24.16 1.43
CA GLU A 5 -21.14 24.26 2.51
C GLU A 5 -19.74 24.47 1.93
N HIS A 6 -19.35 23.70 0.92
CA HIS A 6 -18.02 23.80 0.31
C HIS A 6 -17.76 25.11 -0.44
N ARG A 7 -18.82 25.76 -0.95
CA ARG A 7 -18.77 27.10 -1.55
C ARG A 7 -18.49 28.19 -0.52
N GLN A 8 -18.84 27.99 0.75
CA GLN A 8 -18.55 28.95 1.82
C GLN A 8 -17.06 28.95 2.23
N HIS A 9 -16.29 27.95 1.78
CA HIS A 9 -14.88 27.78 2.10
C HIS A 9 -14.00 27.60 0.84
N PRO A 10 -13.94 28.60 -0.06
CA PRO A 10 -13.17 28.51 -1.31
C PRO A 10 -11.65 28.56 -1.06
N ASP A 11 -11.21 29.01 0.11
CA ASP A 11 -9.81 29.07 0.54
C ASP A 11 -9.21 27.68 0.86
N ILE A 12 -10.05 26.69 1.09
CA ILE A 12 -9.62 25.31 1.31
C ILE A 12 -9.43 24.62 -0.04
N SER A 13 -8.17 24.43 -0.42
CA SER A 13 -7.83 23.64 -1.60
C SER A 13 -8.29 22.19 -1.48
N LEU A 14 -8.49 21.54 -2.62
CA LEU A 14 -8.85 20.13 -2.67
C LEU A 14 -7.80 19.24 -2.01
N GLU A 15 -6.52 19.51 -2.24
CA GLU A 15 -5.40 18.80 -1.62
C GLU A 15 -5.45 18.90 -0.09
N ARG A 16 -5.75 20.09 0.44
CA ARG A 16 -5.89 20.31 1.88
C ARG A 16 -7.09 19.53 2.45
N HIS A 17 -8.20 19.49 1.72
CA HIS A 17 -9.40 18.72 2.09
C HIS A 17 -9.14 17.21 2.11
N VAL A 18 -8.49 16.67 1.07
CA VAL A 18 -8.11 15.24 1.04
C VAL A 18 -7.14 14.91 2.17
N LYS A 19 -6.12 15.76 2.41
CA LYS A 19 -5.17 15.57 3.50
C LYS A 19 -5.83 15.59 4.88
N SER A 20 -6.80 16.48 5.12
CA SER A 20 -7.50 16.49 6.41
C SER A 20 -8.30 15.20 6.62
N ARG A 21 -8.97 14.68 5.59
CA ARG A 21 -9.69 13.40 5.64
C ARG A 21 -8.78 12.20 5.95
N VAL A 22 -7.60 12.14 5.31
CA VAL A 22 -6.59 11.11 5.58
C VAL A 22 -6.11 11.18 7.04
N VAL A 23 -5.80 12.38 7.53
CA VAL A 23 -5.34 12.58 8.92
C VAL A 23 -6.44 12.23 9.93
N GLU A 24 -7.69 12.63 9.67
CA GLU A 24 -8.86 12.27 10.49
C GLU A 24 -9.01 10.76 10.58
N LEU A 25 -8.91 10.05 9.45
CA LEU A 25 -8.97 8.59 9.40
C LEU A 25 -7.81 7.96 10.19
N GLY A 26 -6.57 8.39 9.95
CA GLY A 26 -5.40 7.86 10.65
C GLY A 26 -5.47 8.08 12.16
N ARG A 27 -6.05 9.19 12.62
CA ARG A 27 -6.32 9.45 14.05
C ARG A 27 -7.44 8.56 14.58
N ALA A 28 -8.52 8.35 13.83
CA ALA A 28 -9.62 7.47 14.24
C ALA A 28 -9.20 6.00 14.36
N LEU A 29 -8.20 5.59 13.58
CA LEU A 29 -7.59 4.26 13.64
C LEU A 29 -6.48 4.16 14.70
N ALA A 30 -6.04 5.28 15.27
CA ALA A 30 -4.98 5.26 16.27
C ALA A 30 -5.41 4.43 17.48
N GLY A 31 -4.57 3.45 17.86
CA GLY A 31 -4.85 2.52 18.95
C GLY A 31 -5.48 1.19 18.52
N LYS A 32 -5.85 1.04 17.23
CA LYS A 32 -6.22 -0.26 16.66
C LYS A 32 -5.00 -0.93 16.03
N GLN A 33 -4.96 -2.26 16.08
CA GLN A 33 -3.96 -3.04 15.34
C GLN A 33 -4.47 -3.33 13.92
N ALA A 34 -3.63 -3.12 12.91
CA ALA A 34 -3.93 -3.49 11.53
C ALA A 34 -3.51 -4.94 11.28
N VAL A 35 -4.44 -5.76 10.78
CA VAL A 35 -4.21 -7.16 10.40
C VAL A 35 -4.44 -7.30 8.89
N TYR A 36 -3.36 -7.44 8.13
CA TYR A 36 -3.46 -7.59 6.68
C TYR A 36 -3.77 -9.03 6.30
N LEU A 37 -4.76 -9.21 5.43
CA LEU A 37 -5.16 -10.51 4.90
C LEU A 37 -4.90 -10.53 3.39
N ASP A 38 -4.12 -11.51 2.95
CA ASP A 38 -4.02 -11.91 1.55
C ASP A 38 -5.41 -12.33 0.99
N ILE A 39 -5.63 -12.19 -0.32
CA ILE A 39 -6.88 -12.64 -0.98
C ILE A 39 -7.23 -14.09 -0.65
N ARG A 40 -6.22 -14.96 -0.48
CA ARG A 40 -6.44 -16.35 -0.08
C ARG A 40 -7.16 -16.44 1.27
N TYR A 41 -6.79 -15.62 2.26
CA TYR A 41 -7.45 -15.61 3.56
C TYR A 41 -8.88 -15.09 3.45
N TRP A 42 -9.13 -14.05 2.65
CA TRP A 42 -10.49 -13.57 2.39
C TRP A 42 -11.39 -14.68 1.79
N ILE A 43 -10.85 -15.47 0.85
CA ILE A 43 -11.57 -16.61 0.26
C ILE A 43 -11.84 -17.70 1.31
N LEU A 44 -10.86 -18.04 2.14
CA LEU A 44 -11.01 -19.03 3.21
C LEU A 44 -12.08 -18.62 4.23
N LEU A 45 -12.08 -17.35 4.65
CA LEU A 45 -13.06 -16.82 5.59
C LEU A 45 -14.47 -16.78 4.98
N ARG A 46 -14.60 -16.41 3.71
CA ARG A 46 -15.87 -16.49 2.97
C ARG A 46 -16.39 -17.93 2.92
N GLN A 47 -15.52 -18.90 2.67
CA GLN A 47 -15.90 -20.32 2.65
C GLN A 47 -16.36 -20.79 4.04
N ALA A 48 -15.66 -20.38 5.10
CA ALA A 48 -16.08 -20.68 6.47
C ALA A 48 -17.47 -20.11 6.79
N LEU A 49 -17.71 -18.85 6.39
CA LEU A 49 -19.01 -18.20 6.55
C LEU A 49 -20.14 -18.95 5.82
N LEU A 50 -19.87 -19.51 4.64
CA LEU A 50 -20.84 -20.30 3.87
C LEU A 50 -21.07 -21.69 4.43
N ALA A 51 -20.02 -22.32 4.98
CA ALA A 51 -20.13 -23.65 5.55
C ALA A 51 -20.89 -23.65 6.89
N ASP A 52 -20.85 -22.53 7.63
CA ASP A 52 -21.47 -22.37 8.94
C ASP A 52 -21.07 -23.48 9.94
N ASP A 53 -19.82 -23.94 9.82
CA ASP A 53 -19.27 -25.02 10.65
C ASP A 53 -18.34 -24.47 11.74
N SER A 54 -18.93 -24.31 12.93
CA SER A 54 -18.27 -23.77 14.12
C SER A 54 -17.07 -24.59 14.62
N ALA A 55 -16.92 -25.84 14.18
CA ALA A 55 -15.80 -26.68 14.59
C ALA A 55 -14.52 -26.42 13.79
N THR A 56 -14.59 -25.69 12.67
CA THR A 56 -13.44 -25.48 11.80
C THR A 56 -12.50 -24.38 12.31
N PRO A 57 -11.17 -24.53 12.15
CA PRO A 57 -10.22 -23.45 12.45
C PRO A 57 -10.53 -22.15 11.70
N SER A 58 -10.99 -22.24 10.46
CA SER A 58 -11.36 -21.07 9.65
C SER A 58 -12.54 -20.30 10.24
N TRP A 59 -13.53 -21.00 10.80
CA TRP A 59 -14.64 -20.37 11.51
C TRP A 59 -14.17 -19.68 12.80
N LYS A 60 -13.29 -20.34 13.57
CA LYS A 60 -12.70 -19.73 14.76
C LYS A 60 -11.94 -18.45 14.42
N LEU A 61 -11.16 -18.45 13.33
CA LEU A 61 -10.48 -17.25 12.84
C LEU A 61 -11.47 -16.16 12.45
N LEU A 62 -12.50 -16.49 11.65
CA LEU A 62 -13.53 -15.54 11.22
C LEU A 62 -14.22 -14.86 12.41
N THR A 63 -14.74 -15.64 13.34
CA THR A 63 -15.45 -15.13 14.53
C THR A 63 -14.54 -14.30 15.43
N SER A 64 -13.29 -14.74 15.62
CA SER A 64 -12.30 -13.97 16.40
C SER A 64 -11.99 -12.62 15.75
N LEU A 65 -11.87 -12.57 14.41
CA LEU A 65 -11.66 -11.31 13.68
C LEU A 65 -12.88 -10.39 13.84
N GLN A 66 -14.09 -10.92 13.66
CA GLN A 66 -15.33 -10.16 13.81
C GLN A 66 -15.46 -9.57 15.23
N ASP A 67 -15.19 -10.35 16.26
CA ASP A 67 -15.26 -9.90 17.66
C ASP A 67 -14.18 -8.86 17.97
N ALA A 68 -12.98 -9.04 17.44
CA ALA A 68 -11.88 -8.09 17.60
C ALA A 68 -12.14 -6.76 16.88
N VAL A 69 -12.76 -6.79 15.70
CA VAL A 69 -13.20 -5.59 14.96
C VAL A 69 -14.35 -4.89 15.69
N LYS A 70 -15.38 -5.63 16.12
CA LYS A 70 -16.53 -5.09 16.86
C LYS A 70 -16.14 -4.47 18.20
N SER A 71 -15.20 -5.09 18.91
CA SER A 71 -14.63 -4.53 20.15
C SER A 71 -13.66 -3.36 19.91
N GLY A 72 -13.38 -3.05 18.64
CA GLY A 72 -12.57 -1.91 18.25
C GLY A 72 -11.07 -2.09 18.48
N LYS A 73 -10.59 -3.32 18.64
CA LYS A 73 -9.17 -3.64 18.88
C LYS A 73 -8.36 -3.70 17.59
N ILE A 74 -8.97 -4.18 16.51
CA ILE A 74 -8.32 -4.34 15.21
C ILE A 74 -9.14 -3.77 14.06
N PHE A 75 -8.53 -3.75 12.89
CA PHE A 75 -9.19 -3.67 11.58
C PHE A 75 -8.35 -4.42 10.54
N CYS A 76 -8.99 -4.90 9.47
CA CYS A 76 -8.35 -5.68 8.42
C CYS A 76 -8.31 -4.90 7.09
N PRO A 77 -7.36 -3.97 6.90
CA PRO A 77 -7.31 -3.18 5.67
C PRO A 77 -6.97 -4.06 4.45
N ILE A 78 -7.35 -3.59 3.27
CA ILE A 78 -6.89 -4.16 2.00
C ILE A 78 -5.92 -3.22 1.29
N SER A 79 -5.19 -3.72 0.30
CA SER A 79 -4.46 -2.91 -0.68
C SER A 79 -5.11 -2.97 -2.05
N GLU A 80 -4.58 -2.19 -3.00
CA GLU A 80 -4.94 -2.29 -4.41
C GLU A 80 -4.79 -3.69 -4.99
N THR A 81 -3.82 -4.47 -4.51
CA THR A 81 -3.62 -5.84 -5.00
C THR A 81 -4.82 -6.71 -4.65
N VAL A 82 -5.25 -6.72 -3.38
CA VAL A 82 -6.44 -7.48 -2.95
C VAL A 82 -7.67 -7.03 -3.72
N PHE A 83 -7.81 -5.73 -3.96
CA PHE A 83 -8.91 -5.18 -4.75
C PHE A 83 -8.90 -5.68 -6.20
N LEU A 84 -7.74 -5.65 -6.87
CA LEU A 84 -7.59 -6.13 -8.25
C LEU A 84 -7.85 -7.64 -8.33
N GLU A 85 -7.35 -8.43 -7.38
CA GLU A 85 -7.60 -9.88 -7.32
C GLU A 85 -9.07 -10.21 -7.05
N LEU A 86 -9.74 -9.41 -6.22
CA LEU A 86 -11.19 -9.52 -6.02
C LEU A 86 -11.96 -9.31 -7.34
N LEU A 87 -11.56 -8.31 -8.14
CA LEU A 87 -12.20 -8.02 -9.42
C LEU A 87 -11.96 -9.10 -10.49
N LYS A 88 -10.88 -9.88 -10.37
CA LYS A 88 -10.61 -11.06 -11.24
C LYS A 88 -11.54 -12.24 -10.96
N GLN A 89 -12.26 -12.26 -9.84
CA GLN A 89 -13.19 -13.36 -9.53
C GLN A 89 -14.36 -13.37 -10.52
N SER A 90 -14.51 -14.48 -11.23
CA SER A 90 -15.51 -14.64 -12.29
C SER A 90 -16.93 -14.84 -11.78
N ASP A 91 -17.12 -15.39 -10.58
CA ASP A 91 -18.45 -15.56 -9.96
C ASP A 91 -18.88 -14.27 -9.24
N PRO A 92 -19.89 -13.52 -9.75
CA PRO A 92 -20.33 -12.27 -9.14
C PRO A 92 -20.86 -12.46 -7.72
N SER A 93 -21.49 -13.61 -7.45
CA SER A 93 -22.06 -13.92 -6.13
C SER A 93 -20.96 -14.06 -5.07
N SER A 94 -19.90 -14.80 -5.40
CA SER A 94 -18.74 -14.97 -4.53
C SER A 94 -17.94 -13.67 -4.39
N ARG A 95 -17.80 -12.88 -5.46
CA ARG A 95 -17.18 -11.55 -5.42
C ARG A 95 -17.91 -10.63 -4.44
N LEU A 96 -19.25 -10.54 -4.54
CA LEU A 96 -20.08 -9.72 -3.65
C LEU A 96 -20.02 -10.19 -2.19
N ARG A 97 -19.97 -11.50 -1.93
CA ARG A 97 -19.80 -12.03 -0.58
C ARG A 97 -18.45 -11.67 0.02
N THR A 98 -17.36 -11.78 -0.74
CA THR A 98 -16.03 -11.34 -0.28
C THR A 98 -16.03 -9.86 0.03
N ALA A 99 -16.67 -9.04 -0.81
CA ALA A 99 -16.76 -7.60 -0.60
C ALA A 99 -17.49 -7.22 0.69
N ARG A 100 -18.61 -7.89 1.01
CA ARG A 100 -19.32 -7.70 2.29
C ARG A 100 -18.43 -8.00 3.49
N LEU A 101 -17.66 -9.09 3.40
CA LEU A 101 -16.72 -9.47 4.45
C LEU A 101 -15.58 -8.45 4.59
N ILE A 102 -15.08 -7.90 3.47
CA ILE A 102 -14.10 -6.81 3.48
C ILE A 102 -14.70 -5.56 4.11
N ASP A 103 -15.90 -5.13 3.73
CA ASP A 103 -16.56 -3.96 4.34
C ASP A 103 -16.68 -4.10 5.87
N GLU A 104 -17.09 -5.29 6.34
CA GLU A 104 -17.21 -5.61 7.77
C GLU A 104 -15.85 -5.55 8.49
N LEU A 105 -14.85 -6.30 8.02
CA LEU A 105 -13.59 -6.47 8.76
C LEU A 105 -12.62 -5.29 8.57
N SER A 106 -12.66 -4.61 7.43
CA SER A 106 -11.77 -3.48 7.14
C SER A 106 -12.27 -2.15 7.70
N LEU A 107 -13.54 -2.06 8.12
CA LEU A 107 -14.21 -0.79 8.46
C LEU A 107 -14.21 0.21 7.29
N GLY A 108 -14.22 -0.31 6.06
CA GLY A 108 -14.11 0.47 4.84
C GLY A 108 -12.74 1.12 4.62
N VAL A 109 -11.68 0.59 5.23
CA VAL A 109 -10.32 1.13 5.18
C VAL A 109 -9.45 0.36 4.19
N SER A 110 -8.63 1.09 3.46
CA SER A 110 -7.59 0.55 2.60
C SER A 110 -6.26 1.25 2.85
N LEU A 111 -5.17 0.59 2.48
CA LEU A 111 -3.90 1.26 2.26
C LEU A 111 -3.99 2.14 1.01
N LEU A 112 -3.22 3.23 0.98
CA LEU A 112 -2.95 3.95 -0.27
C LEU A 112 -2.40 2.98 -1.32
N SER A 113 -2.61 3.27 -2.60
CA SER A 113 -1.94 2.54 -3.70
C SER A 113 -0.42 2.60 -3.54
N GLN A 114 0.32 1.62 -4.05
CA GLN A 114 1.77 1.51 -3.92
C GLN A 114 2.49 2.80 -4.36
N PRO A 115 2.18 3.43 -5.51
CA PRO A 115 2.81 4.71 -5.88
C PRO A 115 2.53 5.82 -4.86
N HIS A 116 1.31 5.91 -4.32
CA HIS A 116 0.96 6.90 -3.31
C HIS A 116 1.59 6.60 -1.94
N ARG A 117 1.77 5.32 -1.57
CA ARG A 117 2.53 4.94 -0.37
C ARG A 117 3.98 5.37 -0.49
N VAL A 118 4.64 5.07 -1.62
CA VAL A 118 6.02 5.50 -1.89
C VAL A 118 6.12 7.03 -1.83
N ALA A 119 5.22 7.75 -2.49
CA ALA A 119 5.18 9.22 -2.44
C ALA A 119 5.02 9.74 -1.01
N THR A 120 4.12 9.14 -0.23
CA THR A 120 3.86 9.52 1.17
C THR A 120 5.05 9.24 2.08
N GLU A 121 5.70 8.09 1.92
CA GLU A 121 6.91 7.70 2.64
C GLU A 121 8.08 8.66 2.34
N LEU A 122 8.31 8.96 1.06
CA LEU A 122 9.34 9.91 0.63
C LEU A 122 9.03 11.33 1.14
N ALA A 123 7.79 11.80 0.98
CA ALA A 123 7.37 13.10 1.49
C ALA A 123 7.58 13.18 3.01
N HIS A 124 7.09 12.19 3.75
CA HIS A 124 7.29 12.15 5.20
C HIS A 124 8.78 12.12 5.56
N PHE A 125 9.63 11.38 4.83
CA PHE A 125 11.08 11.44 5.01
C PHE A 125 11.61 12.87 4.82
N PHE A 126 11.34 13.53 3.70
CA PHE A 126 11.88 14.88 3.45
C PHE A 126 11.33 15.93 4.42
N TYR A 127 10.01 15.95 4.68
CA TYR A 127 9.39 16.88 5.62
C TYR A 127 9.87 16.64 7.07
N SER A 128 9.97 15.40 7.53
CA SER A 128 10.39 15.09 8.91
C SER A 128 11.85 15.44 9.23
N ASN A 129 12.69 15.66 8.22
CA ASN A 129 14.09 16.05 8.40
C ASN A 129 14.31 17.57 8.28
N GLN A 130 13.25 18.37 8.16
CA GLN A 130 13.35 19.83 8.20
C GLN A 130 13.42 20.33 9.65
N ASN A 131 14.07 21.48 9.85
CA ASN A 131 14.17 22.10 11.18
C ASN A 131 12.79 22.56 11.66
N GLY A 132 12.37 22.11 12.85
CA GLY A 132 11.07 22.47 13.43
C GLY A 132 9.88 21.78 12.75
N ALA A 133 10.12 20.69 12.02
CA ALA A 133 9.06 19.94 11.34
C ALA A 133 8.01 19.41 12.33
N ASP A 134 6.77 19.86 12.16
CA ASP A 134 5.58 19.28 12.79
C ASP A 134 4.86 18.44 11.73
N VAL A 135 5.13 17.13 11.73
CA VAL A 135 4.56 16.18 10.78
C VAL A 135 3.75 15.11 11.50
N TYR A 136 2.64 14.72 10.89
CA TYR A 136 1.88 13.58 11.36
C TYR A 136 2.70 12.29 11.27
N PRO A 137 2.55 11.35 12.23
CA PRO A 137 3.22 10.05 12.15
C PRO A 137 2.89 9.34 10.83
N LEU A 138 3.90 8.83 10.12
CA LEU A 138 3.72 8.10 8.85
C LEU A 138 2.62 7.04 8.90
N ARG A 139 2.54 6.27 10.00
CA ARG A 139 1.49 5.25 10.21
C ARG A 139 0.05 5.77 10.17
N GLN A 140 -0.16 7.09 10.24
CA GLN A 140 -1.49 7.72 10.12
C GLN A 140 -1.77 8.18 8.69
N LEU A 141 -0.76 8.26 7.84
CA LEU A 141 -0.83 8.85 6.49
C LEU A 141 -0.98 7.82 5.39
N VAL A 142 -0.83 6.53 5.68
CA VAL A 142 -0.84 5.44 4.70
C VAL A 142 -2.24 4.85 4.45
N TRP A 143 -3.26 5.36 5.14
CA TRP A 143 -4.64 4.88 5.06
C TRP A 143 -5.50 5.76 4.18
N THR A 144 -6.50 5.13 3.56
CA THR A 144 -7.57 5.78 2.81
C THR A 144 -8.86 4.96 2.93
N LYS A 145 -9.93 5.41 2.31
CA LYS A 145 -11.18 4.65 2.20
C LYS A 145 -11.17 3.75 0.97
N LEU A 146 -11.88 2.62 1.03
CA LEU A 146 -11.97 1.65 -0.07
C LEU A 146 -12.22 2.27 -1.46
N PRO A 147 -13.06 3.31 -1.61
CA PRO A 147 -13.26 3.95 -2.91
C PRO A 147 -12.04 4.64 -3.53
N TYR A 148 -10.99 4.84 -2.73
CA TYR A 148 -9.72 5.42 -3.12
C TYR A 148 -8.56 4.41 -3.10
N VAL A 149 -8.86 3.11 -3.08
CA VAL A 149 -7.85 2.03 -3.11
C VAL A 149 -6.93 2.12 -4.33
N LEU A 150 -7.45 2.57 -5.48
CA LEU A 150 -6.68 2.80 -6.72
C LEU A 150 -6.15 4.24 -6.85
N GLY A 151 -6.22 5.05 -5.78
CA GLY A 151 -5.82 6.44 -5.77
C GLY A 151 -6.99 7.44 -5.77
N PHE A 152 -6.67 8.71 -5.53
CA PHE A 152 -7.65 9.79 -5.45
C PHE A 152 -8.08 10.26 -6.84
N ILE A 153 -9.32 9.94 -7.20
CA ILE A 153 -9.93 10.38 -8.46
C ILE A 153 -11.12 11.28 -8.11
N HIS A 154 -11.26 12.38 -8.83
CA HIS A 154 -12.38 13.31 -8.73
C HIS A 154 -12.62 13.96 -10.10
N PRO A 155 -13.82 14.49 -10.37
CA PRO A 155 -14.08 15.21 -11.61
C PRO A 155 -13.10 16.38 -11.79
N THR A 156 -12.49 16.48 -12.97
CA THR A 156 -11.60 17.58 -13.39
C THR A 156 -12.03 18.06 -14.77
N GLU A 157 -11.54 19.22 -15.19
CA GLU A 157 -11.77 19.76 -16.55
C GLU A 157 -13.26 19.82 -16.94
N THR A 158 -14.09 20.22 -15.97
CA THR A 158 -15.54 20.31 -16.16
C THR A 158 -15.93 21.63 -16.84
N ALA A 159 -17.17 21.73 -17.29
CA ALA A 159 -17.71 22.98 -17.85
C ALA A 159 -18.05 24.05 -16.78
N PHE A 160 -17.82 23.76 -15.49
CA PHE A 160 -18.11 24.68 -14.39
C PHE A 160 -16.99 25.71 -14.19
N ASP A 161 -17.31 26.85 -13.56
CA ASP A 161 -16.30 27.77 -13.07
C ASP A 161 -15.41 27.13 -11.98
N ALA A 162 -14.22 27.69 -11.75
CA ALA A 162 -13.21 27.09 -10.88
C ALA A 162 -13.69 26.91 -9.42
N GLU A 163 -14.50 27.84 -8.91
CA GLU A 163 -15.02 27.79 -7.54
C GLU A 163 -16.09 26.70 -7.40
N THR A 164 -17.05 26.65 -8.33
CA THR A 164 -18.06 25.59 -8.40
C THR A 164 -17.39 24.22 -8.61
N GLN A 165 -16.40 24.12 -9.49
CA GLN A 165 -15.67 22.87 -9.72
C GLN A 165 -14.97 22.40 -8.43
N LEU A 166 -14.28 23.31 -7.71
CA LEU A 166 -13.63 22.99 -6.43
C LEU A 166 -14.65 22.50 -5.39
N ALA A 167 -15.81 23.16 -5.29
CA ALA A 167 -16.86 22.73 -4.37
C ALA A 167 -17.42 21.34 -4.72
N ILE A 168 -17.64 21.06 -6.02
CA ILE A 168 -18.05 19.74 -6.52
C ILE A 168 -17.00 18.69 -6.19
N GLN A 169 -15.71 18.99 -6.39
CA GLN A 169 -14.62 18.06 -6.10
C GLN A 169 -14.56 17.70 -4.61
N LYS A 170 -14.62 18.68 -3.70
CA LYS A 170 -14.64 18.41 -2.26
C LYS A 170 -15.87 17.61 -1.83
N ALA A 171 -17.05 17.96 -2.36
CA ALA A 171 -18.28 17.23 -2.10
C ALA A 171 -18.27 15.80 -2.68
N PHE A 172 -17.61 15.59 -3.82
CA PHE A 172 -17.37 14.27 -4.40
C PHE A 172 -16.46 13.44 -3.49
N VAL A 173 -15.40 14.04 -2.96
CA VAL A 173 -14.53 13.38 -1.98
C VAL A 173 -15.32 12.92 -0.77
N ASP A 174 -16.14 13.78 -0.18
CA ASP A 174 -16.97 13.42 0.96
C ASP A 174 -17.96 12.29 0.65
N LYS A 175 -18.53 12.30 -0.57
CA LYS A 175 -19.44 11.23 -1.01
C LYS A 175 -18.69 9.90 -1.15
N MET A 176 -17.55 9.90 -1.82
CA MET A 176 -16.72 8.71 -1.99
C MET A 176 -16.18 8.21 -0.64
N TRP A 177 -15.90 9.10 0.31
CA TRP A 177 -15.44 8.71 1.65
C TRP A 177 -16.44 7.84 2.42
N ALA A 178 -17.73 7.92 2.08
CA ALA A 178 -18.83 7.24 2.74
C ALA A 178 -19.36 6.01 1.98
N ILE A 179 -18.84 5.71 0.78
CA ILE A 179 -19.30 4.56 -0.01
C ILE A 179 -18.66 3.27 0.48
N GLU A 180 -19.48 2.22 0.59
CA GLU A 180 -19.04 0.85 0.89
C GLU A 180 -18.53 0.14 -0.37
N LEU A 181 -17.61 -0.81 -0.23
CA LEU A 181 -17.07 -1.58 -1.35
C LEU A 181 -18.15 -2.39 -2.07
N VAL A 182 -19.13 -2.93 -1.34
CA VAL A 182 -20.29 -3.61 -1.92
C VAL A 182 -21.05 -2.71 -2.88
N GLN A 183 -21.21 -1.43 -2.53
CA GLN A 183 -21.86 -0.45 -3.40
C GLN A 183 -21.00 -0.17 -4.63
N MET A 184 -19.68 -0.03 -4.47
CA MET A 184 -18.75 0.15 -5.60
C MET A 184 -18.81 -1.02 -6.57
N ILE A 185 -18.75 -2.25 -6.08
CA ILE A 185 -18.77 -3.45 -6.93
C ILE A 185 -20.10 -3.58 -7.66
N GLY A 186 -21.21 -3.14 -7.05
CA GLY A 186 -22.50 -3.07 -7.73
C GLY A 186 -22.57 -2.03 -8.85
N MET A 187 -21.64 -1.05 -8.88
CA MET A 187 -21.53 -0.05 -9.97
C MET A 187 -20.59 -0.49 -11.09
N ILE A 188 -19.73 -1.48 -10.84
CA ILE A 188 -18.81 -2.04 -11.84
C ILE A 188 -19.58 -3.12 -12.61
N ASP A 189 -19.51 -3.09 -13.95
CA ASP A 189 -20.18 -4.05 -14.83
C ASP A 189 -19.87 -5.52 -14.44
N GLU A 190 -20.80 -6.42 -14.75
CA GLU A 190 -20.66 -7.85 -14.41
C GLU A 190 -19.54 -8.53 -15.18
N ALA A 191 -19.16 -7.98 -16.33
CA ALA A 191 -18.02 -8.46 -17.09
C ALA A 191 -16.75 -8.38 -16.23
N PRO A 192 -15.96 -9.47 -16.11
CA PRO A 192 -14.64 -9.36 -15.52
C PRO A 192 -13.88 -8.30 -16.30
N LEU A 193 -13.43 -7.26 -15.62
CA LEU A 193 -12.59 -6.25 -16.24
C LEU A 193 -11.39 -6.97 -16.84
N PRO A 194 -11.03 -6.74 -18.12
CA PRO A 194 -9.91 -7.38 -18.77
C PRO A 194 -8.61 -6.77 -18.23
N PHE A 195 -8.33 -6.98 -16.94
CA PHE A 195 -7.02 -6.76 -16.37
C PHE A 195 -6.14 -7.93 -16.79
N ASP A 196 -5.75 -7.96 -18.07
CA ASP A 196 -4.46 -8.53 -18.39
C ASP A 196 -3.42 -7.58 -17.82
N SER A 197 -2.99 -7.89 -16.61
CA SER A 197 -2.07 -7.04 -15.86
C SER A 197 -0.68 -6.94 -16.52
N GLY A 198 -0.40 -7.71 -17.59
CA GLY A 198 0.92 -7.78 -18.23
C GLY A 198 2.03 -8.24 -17.27
N LEU A 199 1.68 -8.69 -16.06
CA LEU A 199 2.63 -9.03 -15.01
C LEU A 199 3.45 -10.26 -15.37
N GLN A 200 2.89 -11.19 -16.14
CA GLN A 200 3.65 -12.32 -16.65
C GLN A 200 4.69 -11.84 -17.67
N ASP A 201 4.33 -10.91 -18.57
CA ASP A 201 5.29 -10.30 -19.51
C ASP A 201 6.39 -9.54 -18.78
N ILE A 202 6.05 -8.79 -17.72
CA ILE A 202 7.02 -8.12 -16.85
C ILE A 202 7.92 -9.17 -16.17
N ALA A 203 7.37 -10.24 -15.61
CA ALA A 203 8.15 -11.30 -14.98
C ALA A 203 9.09 -11.98 -15.98
N ASP A 204 8.65 -12.21 -17.21
CA ASP A 204 9.48 -12.79 -18.27
C ASP A 204 10.59 -11.84 -18.73
N MET A 205 10.30 -10.55 -18.86
CA MET A 205 11.31 -9.51 -19.10
C MET A 205 12.35 -9.48 -17.97
N LEU A 206 11.92 -9.50 -16.71
CA LEU A 206 12.83 -9.51 -15.55
C LEU A 206 13.66 -10.79 -15.48
N ASN A 207 13.07 -11.95 -15.78
CA ASN A 207 13.79 -13.23 -15.84
C ASN A 207 14.85 -13.24 -16.95
N ALA A 208 14.56 -12.65 -18.11
CA ALA A 208 15.51 -12.53 -19.21
C ALA A 208 16.71 -11.68 -18.78
N GLY A 209 16.47 -10.51 -18.19
CA GLY A 209 17.53 -9.65 -17.64
C GLY A 209 18.32 -10.33 -16.52
N ASN A 210 17.65 -11.08 -15.63
CA ASN A 210 18.32 -11.85 -14.58
C ASN A 210 19.26 -12.91 -15.16
N THR A 211 18.86 -13.56 -16.24
CA THR A 211 19.68 -14.57 -16.94
C THR A 211 20.88 -13.93 -17.63
N GLU A 212 20.67 -12.83 -18.35
CA GLU A 212 21.72 -12.07 -19.03
C GLU A 212 22.81 -11.60 -18.06
N HIS A 213 22.41 -11.08 -16.91
CA HIS A 213 23.31 -10.51 -15.90
C HIS A 213 23.69 -11.48 -14.77
N ALA A 214 23.38 -12.78 -14.89
CA ALA A 214 23.60 -13.77 -13.83
C ALA A 214 25.08 -13.92 -13.42
N GLY A 215 26.02 -13.61 -14.31
CA GLY A 215 27.47 -13.64 -14.05
C GLY A 215 27.97 -12.51 -13.13
N GLU A 216 27.20 -11.42 -13.02
CA GLU A 216 27.58 -10.23 -12.23
C GLU A 216 27.27 -10.40 -10.74
N ILE A 217 26.29 -11.26 -10.41
CA ILE A 217 25.85 -11.48 -9.03
C ILE A 217 26.54 -12.67 -8.41
N ARG A 218 27.33 -12.38 -7.37
CA ARG A 218 28.10 -13.37 -6.59
C ARG A 218 27.64 -13.51 -5.14
N SER A 219 26.83 -12.58 -4.65
CA SER A 219 26.30 -12.59 -3.28
C SER A 219 24.96 -11.87 -3.20
N TYR A 220 24.16 -12.18 -2.18
CA TYR A 220 22.92 -11.47 -1.89
C TYR A 220 23.16 -9.97 -1.75
N LYS A 221 24.22 -9.55 -1.04
CA LYS A 221 24.56 -8.14 -0.85
C LYS A 221 24.78 -7.42 -2.19
N GLN A 222 25.39 -8.09 -3.17
CA GLN A 222 25.56 -7.52 -4.51
C GLN A 222 24.22 -7.35 -5.23
N ALA A 223 23.36 -8.38 -5.20
CA ALA A 223 22.01 -8.30 -5.77
C ALA A 223 21.22 -7.16 -5.11
N TRP A 224 21.22 -7.11 -3.78
CA TRP A 224 20.54 -6.08 -3.00
C TRP A 224 21.02 -4.66 -3.32
N VAL A 225 22.32 -4.44 -3.46
CA VAL A 225 22.84 -3.12 -3.86
C VAL A 225 22.39 -2.76 -5.28
N ASN A 226 22.33 -3.72 -6.20
CA ASN A 226 21.83 -3.46 -7.55
C ASN A 226 20.32 -3.14 -7.54
N GLU A 227 19.52 -3.89 -6.78
CA GLU A 227 18.08 -3.62 -6.63
C GLU A 227 17.82 -2.28 -5.94
N LEU A 228 18.60 -1.91 -4.93
CA LEU A 228 18.54 -0.58 -4.32
C LEU A 228 18.78 0.53 -5.34
N SER A 229 19.73 0.34 -6.25
CA SER A 229 19.96 1.32 -7.32
C SER A 229 18.76 1.43 -8.26
N GLY A 230 18.14 0.30 -8.61
CA GLY A 230 16.97 0.24 -9.48
C GLY A 230 15.75 0.94 -8.86
N VAL A 231 15.37 0.57 -7.63
CA VAL A 231 14.19 1.16 -6.97
C VAL A 231 14.37 2.66 -6.70
N VAL A 232 15.60 3.10 -6.44
CA VAL A 232 15.91 4.52 -6.23
C VAL A 232 15.83 5.31 -7.53
N ASP A 233 16.30 4.76 -8.65
CA ASP A 233 16.17 5.43 -9.94
C ASP A 233 14.71 5.55 -10.36
N LEU A 234 13.90 4.52 -10.10
CA LEU A 234 12.46 4.50 -10.35
C LEU A 234 11.71 5.61 -9.60
N CYS A 235 12.10 5.90 -8.34
CA CYS A 235 11.42 6.91 -7.51
C CYS A 235 12.14 8.28 -7.48
N ALA A 236 13.26 8.44 -8.20
CA ALA A 236 14.08 9.65 -8.14
C ALA A 236 13.34 10.91 -8.60
N ASP A 237 12.52 10.79 -9.65
CA ASP A 237 11.68 11.88 -10.17
C ASP A 237 10.69 12.34 -9.09
N MET A 238 9.99 11.39 -8.48
CA MET A 238 9.03 11.64 -7.40
C MET A 238 9.70 12.32 -6.21
N ALA A 239 10.89 11.87 -5.82
CA ALA A 239 11.67 12.51 -4.76
C ALA A 239 12.08 13.96 -5.13
N ALA A 240 12.48 14.20 -6.38
CA ALA A 240 12.85 15.54 -6.85
C ALA A 240 11.65 16.50 -6.84
N ASP A 241 10.48 16.02 -7.29
CA ASP A 241 9.24 16.79 -7.30
C ASP A 241 8.82 17.18 -5.87
N ILE A 242 8.90 16.25 -4.91
CA ILE A 242 8.63 16.52 -3.49
C ILE A 242 9.59 17.58 -2.92
N VAL A 243 10.88 17.51 -3.25
CA VAL A 243 11.86 18.49 -2.80
C VAL A 243 11.61 19.86 -3.43
N ALA A 244 11.20 19.90 -4.69
CA ALA A 244 10.81 21.13 -5.37
C ALA A 244 9.58 21.78 -4.69
N GLU A 245 8.54 21.00 -4.38
CA GLU A 245 7.38 21.48 -3.63
C GLU A 245 7.75 22.04 -2.24
N ILE A 246 8.68 21.37 -1.55
CA ILE A 246 9.19 21.86 -0.26
C ILE A 246 9.88 23.20 -0.44
N ALA A 247 10.71 23.36 -1.49
CA ALA A 247 11.41 24.61 -1.77
C ALA A 247 10.42 25.77 -2.05
N GLU A 248 9.39 25.52 -2.86
CA GLU A 248 8.33 26.50 -3.15
C GLU A 248 7.59 26.95 -1.89
N LYS A 249 7.27 26.02 -0.98
CA LYS A 249 6.62 26.35 0.30
C LYS A 249 7.47 27.23 1.21
N HIS A 250 8.80 27.20 1.05
CA HIS A 250 9.73 28.08 1.75
C HIS A 250 10.01 29.39 1.00
N GLY A 251 9.32 29.65 -0.12
CA GLY A 251 9.47 30.85 -0.93
C GLY A 251 10.67 30.82 -1.87
N HIS A 252 11.25 29.65 -2.14
CA HIS A 252 12.29 29.46 -3.14
C HIS A 252 11.67 29.08 -4.49
N SER A 253 12.34 29.43 -5.59
CA SER A 253 11.93 28.97 -6.92
C SER A 253 12.25 27.48 -7.06
N ALA A 254 11.27 26.68 -7.47
CA ALA A 254 11.53 25.31 -7.91
C ALA A 254 12.18 25.29 -9.30
N PRO A 255 13.08 24.33 -9.56
CA PRO A 255 13.62 24.13 -10.89
C PRO A 255 12.53 23.61 -11.83
N GLN A 256 12.50 24.13 -13.06
CA GLN A 256 11.61 23.60 -14.10
C GLN A 256 11.98 22.13 -14.40
N ARG A 257 10.97 21.25 -14.53
CA ARG A 257 11.18 19.83 -14.88
C ARG A 257 12.06 19.71 -16.13
N GLU A 258 12.94 18.71 -16.15
CA GLU A 258 13.94 18.45 -17.21
C GLU A 258 15.05 19.49 -17.41
N SER A 259 15.04 20.60 -16.68
CA SER A 259 16.17 21.54 -16.65
C SER A 259 17.43 20.90 -16.05
N ASP A 260 18.60 21.49 -16.30
CA ASP A 260 19.87 21.02 -15.71
C ASP A 260 19.84 21.07 -14.17
N GLU A 261 19.14 22.04 -13.60
CA GLU A 261 18.97 22.16 -12.14
C GLU A 261 18.05 21.06 -11.58
N TRP A 262 16.96 20.75 -12.28
CA TRP A 262 16.08 19.64 -11.89
C TRP A 262 16.82 18.30 -11.99
N LYS A 263 17.58 18.06 -13.06
CA LYS A 263 18.40 16.84 -13.22
C LYS A 263 19.44 16.68 -12.12
N ARG A 264 20.06 17.79 -11.68
CA ARG A 264 20.95 17.79 -10.50
C ARG A 264 20.20 17.44 -9.22
N THR A 265 19.01 18.01 -9.02
CA THR A 265 18.15 17.73 -7.85
C THR A 265 17.74 16.26 -7.82
N ARG A 266 17.29 15.70 -8.94
CA ARG A 266 16.98 14.27 -9.12
C ARG A 266 18.18 13.40 -8.75
N LEU A 267 19.36 13.70 -9.29
CA LEU A 267 20.58 12.95 -9.00
C LEU A 267 20.98 13.05 -7.52
N MET A 268 20.81 14.22 -6.89
CA MET A 268 21.05 14.39 -5.46
C MET A 268 20.10 13.55 -4.62
N CYS A 269 18.80 13.55 -4.94
CA CYS A 269 17.80 12.73 -4.27
C CYS A 269 18.11 11.23 -4.42
N ALA A 270 18.42 10.78 -5.63
CA ALA A 270 18.80 9.40 -5.89
C ALA A 270 20.03 8.99 -5.06
N ASN A 271 21.10 9.79 -5.07
CA ASN A 271 22.30 9.50 -4.29
C ASN A 271 22.02 9.48 -2.77
N LEU A 272 21.20 10.41 -2.27
CA LEU A 272 20.81 10.45 -0.87
C LEU A 272 20.06 9.18 -0.46
N LEU A 273 19.04 8.79 -1.24
CA LEU A 273 18.23 7.61 -0.96
C LEU A 273 19.06 6.33 -1.06
N PHE A 274 19.84 6.16 -2.12
CA PHE A 274 20.70 5.00 -2.31
C PHE A 274 21.70 4.81 -1.16
N ARG A 275 22.45 5.88 -0.82
CA ARG A 275 23.44 5.82 0.27
C ARG A 275 22.77 5.67 1.63
N GLY A 276 21.62 6.33 1.83
CA GLY A 276 20.85 6.24 3.06
C GLY A 276 20.29 4.84 3.29
N LEU A 277 19.64 4.23 2.30
CA LEU A 277 19.08 2.87 2.40
C LEU A 277 20.18 1.84 2.65
N GLN A 278 21.33 2.02 2.01
CA GLN A 278 22.49 1.17 2.21
C GLN A 278 23.05 1.28 3.64
N ALA A 279 23.21 2.50 4.17
CA ALA A 279 23.97 2.75 5.40
C ALA A 279 23.13 2.96 6.68
N LYS A 280 21.84 3.29 6.57
CA LYS A 280 21.01 3.75 7.70
C LYS A 280 19.74 2.91 7.83
N PRO A 281 19.65 2.01 8.84
CA PRO A 281 18.41 1.27 9.13
C PRO A 281 17.19 2.18 9.34
N GLY A 282 17.38 3.35 9.94
CA GLY A 282 16.31 4.32 10.13
C GLY A 282 15.70 4.86 8.82
N LEU A 283 16.45 4.93 7.71
CA LEU A 283 15.86 5.33 6.43
C LEU A 283 14.98 4.21 5.85
N ARG A 284 15.40 2.95 6.02
CA ARG A 284 14.61 1.78 5.59
C ARG A 284 13.22 1.78 6.24
N HIS A 285 13.14 2.19 7.50
CA HIS A 285 11.87 2.33 8.24
C HIS A 285 11.04 3.56 7.83
N LYS A 286 11.67 4.58 7.23
CA LYS A 286 10.97 5.76 6.71
C LYS A 286 10.49 5.58 5.26
N THR A 287 11.13 4.69 4.51
CA THR A 287 10.74 4.32 3.13
C THR A 287 10.62 2.80 2.97
N PRO A 288 9.74 2.16 3.75
CA PRO A 288 9.68 0.70 3.84
C PRO A 288 9.24 0.03 2.55
N THR A 289 8.34 0.64 1.76
CA THR A 289 7.85 0.02 0.51
C THR A 289 9.03 -0.25 -0.44
N LEU A 290 9.87 0.76 -0.69
CA LEU A 290 11.06 0.63 -1.55
C LEU A 290 12.07 -0.38 -1.01
N TYR A 291 12.27 -0.40 0.32
CA TYR A 291 13.24 -1.28 0.94
C TYR A 291 12.82 -2.76 0.87
N ILE A 292 11.56 -3.05 1.20
CA ILE A 292 10.99 -4.40 1.16
C ILE A 292 11.07 -4.95 -0.26
N GLU A 293 10.62 -4.19 -1.26
CA GLU A 293 10.64 -4.63 -2.66
C GLU A 293 12.07 -4.90 -3.15
N ALA A 294 13.02 -4.02 -2.84
CA ALA A 294 14.43 -4.26 -3.18
C ALA A 294 14.97 -5.55 -2.54
N CYS A 295 14.57 -5.87 -1.30
CA CYS A 295 14.98 -7.10 -0.63
C CYS A 295 14.38 -8.36 -1.26
N LEU A 296 13.11 -8.31 -1.68
CA LEU A 296 12.40 -9.44 -2.30
C LEU A 296 12.95 -9.71 -3.71
N HIS A 297 13.05 -8.67 -4.56
CA HIS A 297 13.66 -8.80 -5.90
C HIS A 297 15.11 -9.28 -5.83
N ALA A 298 15.89 -8.78 -4.85
CA ALA A 298 17.29 -9.20 -4.68
C ALA A 298 17.41 -10.67 -4.32
N THR A 299 16.44 -11.21 -3.57
CA THR A 299 16.43 -12.62 -3.19
C THR A 299 16.24 -13.50 -4.42
N ILE A 300 15.29 -13.16 -5.31
CA ILE A 300 15.08 -13.91 -6.54
C ILE A 300 16.30 -13.83 -7.45
N ARG A 301 16.86 -12.62 -7.61
CA ARG A 301 18.00 -12.40 -8.48
C ARG A 301 19.28 -13.08 -7.99
N TRP A 302 19.42 -13.23 -6.67
CA TRP A 302 20.52 -13.96 -6.06
C TRP A 302 20.36 -15.49 -6.17
N ASP A 303 19.13 -15.99 -6.01
CA ASP A 303 18.78 -17.40 -6.13
C ASP A 303 18.59 -17.81 -7.61
N LYS A 304 19.71 -17.98 -8.33
CA LYS A 304 19.74 -18.18 -9.80
C LYS A 304 18.77 -19.23 -10.38
N PRO A 305 18.48 -20.36 -9.70
CA PRO A 305 17.48 -21.33 -10.19
C PRO A 305 16.04 -20.83 -10.09
N ARG A 306 15.75 -19.87 -9.22
CA ARG A 306 14.41 -19.33 -8.98
C ARG A 306 14.04 -18.36 -10.10
N ARG A 307 12.80 -18.46 -10.58
CA ARG A 307 12.21 -17.57 -11.58
C ARG A 307 11.08 -16.77 -10.96
N LEU A 308 10.88 -15.55 -11.46
CA LEU A 308 9.67 -14.76 -11.21
C LEU A 308 8.53 -15.27 -12.08
N PHE A 309 7.33 -15.32 -11.51
CA PHE A 309 6.06 -15.45 -12.20
C PHE A 309 5.24 -14.18 -11.96
N GLY A 310 4.22 -13.93 -12.77
CA GLY A 310 3.35 -12.75 -12.59
C GLY A 310 2.74 -12.65 -11.20
N ASN A 311 2.46 -13.78 -10.54
CA ASN A 311 1.95 -13.82 -9.17
C ASN A 311 2.99 -13.38 -8.13
N ASP A 312 4.28 -13.64 -8.33
CA ASP A 312 5.32 -13.18 -7.38
C ASP A 312 5.31 -11.64 -7.24
N ILE A 313 4.92 -10.92 -8.30
CA ILE A 313 4.81 -9.46 -8.26
C ILE A 313 3.65 -9.04 -7.35
N TYR A 314 2.52 -9.76 -7.37
CA TYR A 314 1.43 -9.52 -6.43
C TYR A 314 1.82 -9.85 -5.00
N ASP A 315 2.54 -10.96 -4.80
CA ASP A 315 3.06 -11.36 -3.49
C ASP A 315 3.99 -10.29 -2.91
N PHE A 316 4.82 -9.66 -3.76
CA PHE A 316 5.71 -8.57 -3.32
C PHE A 316 4.94 -7.32 -2.95
N ASN A 317 3.89 -6.99 -3.71
CA ASN A 317 3.02 -5.85 -3.39
C ASN A 317 2.21 -6.10 -2.10
N HIS A 318 1.75 -7.33 -1.86
CA HIS A 318 1.16 -7.73 -0.58
C HIS A 318 2.15 -7.57 0.57
N ALA A 319 3.38 -8.08 0.40
CA ALA A 319 4.42 -7.97 1.41
C ALA A 319 4.78 -6.51 1.73
N SER A 320 4.98 -5.66 0.73
CA SER A 320 5.34 -4.25 0.94
C SER A 320 4.19 -3.45 1.56
N ALA A 321 2.95 -3.79 1.24
CA ALA A 321 1.75 -3.22 1.86
C ALA A 321 1.59 -3.65 3.33
N ALA A 322 1.77 -4.95 3.61
CA ALA A 322 1.47 -5.54 4.91
C ALA A 322 2.60 -5.34 5.93
N VAL A 323 3.82 -5.78 5.59
CA VAL A 323 4.94 -5.86 6.54
C VAL A 323 5.33 -4.49 7.07
N ALA A 324 5.27 -3.46 6.22
CA ALA A 324 5.63 -2.10 6.58
C ALA A 324 4.66 -1.43 7.57
N HIS A 325 3.36 -1.75 7.46
CA HIS A 325 2.29 -0.89 7.99
C HIS A 325 1.31 -1.63 8.92
N CYS A 326 1.38 -2.96 8.99
CA CYS A 326 0.46 -3.80 9.75
C CYS A 326 1.16 -4.60 10.85
N GLN A 327 0.45 -4.91 11.93
CA GLN A 327 1.00 -5.71 13.03
C GLN A 327 0.95 -7.21 12.76
N ALA A 328 0.07 -7.65 11.88
CA ALA A 328 0.06 -9.02 11.39
C ALA A 328 -0.22 -9.09 9.89
N PHE A 329 0.32 -10.14 9.26
CA PHE A 329 0.12 -10.46 7.86
C PHE A 329 -0.19 -11.95 7.69
N PHE A 330 -1.37 -12.28 7.18
CA PHE A 330 -1.78 -13.66 6.94
C PHE A 330 -1.72 -13.96 5.43
N THR A 331 -0.84 -14.89 5.04
CA THR A 331 -0.49 -15.22 3.65
C THR A 331 -0.13 -16.71 3.49
N GLU A 332 0.37 -17.17 2.36
CA GLU A 332 0.83 -18.54 2.14
C GLU A 332 2.25 -18.81 2.65
N ALA A 333 2.56 -20.10 2.82
CA ALA A 333 3.83 -20.55 3.36
C ALA A 333 5.04 -20.11 2.52
N PRO A 334 5.01 -20.14 1.16
CA PRO A 334 6.08 -19.59 0.34
C PRO A 334 6.44 -18.13 0.66
N LEU A 335 5.46 -17.22 0.72
CA LEU A 335 5.74 -15.80 1.01
C LEU A 335 6.17 -15.60 2.46
N LYS A 336 5.56 -16.29 3.43
CA LYS A 336 6.04 -16.27 4.83
C LYS A 336 7.51 -16.70 4.93
N ALA A 337 7.88 -17.80 4.28
CA ALA A 337 9.26 -18.28 4.27
C ALA A 337 10.22 -17.30 3.60
N LEU A 338 9.78 -16.66 2.52
CA LEU A 338 10.54 -15.61 1.84
C LEU A 338 10.79 -14.41 2.77
N LEU A 339 9.78 -13.93 3.50
CA LEU A 339 9.90 -12.81 4.44
C LEU A 339 10.82 -13.09 5.64
N ALA A 340 10.92 -14.34 6.06
CA ALA A 340 11.71 -14.79 7.21
C ALA A 340 13.18 -15.13 6.88
N LEU A 341 13.64 -14.93 5.64
CA LEU A 341 15.01 -15.26 5.25
C LEU A 341 16.05 -14.47 6.06
N LYS A 342 17.04 -15.17 6.61
CA LYS A 342 18.03 -14.63 7.55
C LYS A 342 18.83 -13.42 7.04
N HIS A 343 18.99 -13.28 5.73
CA HIS A 343 19.78 -12.19 5.15
C HIS A 343 19.07 -10.83 5.14
N HIS A 344 17.74 -10.80 5.33
CA HIS A 344 16.99 -9.54 5.48
C HIS A 344 16.01 -9.52 6.66
N GLY A 345 15.42 -10.66 7.07
CA GLY A 345 14.54 -10.77 8.24
C GLY A 345 13.42 -9.73 8.28
N LEU A 346 12.67 -9.55 7.17
CA LEU A 346 11.80 -8.38 7.00
C LEU A 346 10.66 -8.35 8.01
N ALA A 347 10.07 -9.52 8.31
CA ALA A 347 9.01 -9.63 9.31
C ALA A 347 9.47 -9.12 10.69
N ASP A 348 10.69 -9.50 11.10
CA ASP A 348 11.25 -9.09 12.40
C ASP A 348 11.69 -7.62 12.38
N ASP A 349 12.34 -7.15 11.30
CA ASP A 349 12.79 -5.75 11.16
C ASP A 349 11.62 -4.76 11.32
N PHE A 350 10.46 -5.10 10.74
CA PHE A 350 9.26 -4.27 10.82
C PHE A 350 8.29 -4.65 11.95
N ASN A 351 8.63 -5.62 12.80
CA ASN A 351 7.76 -6.14 13.87
C ASN A 351 6.36 -6.58 13.37
N CYS A 352 6.30 -7.19 12.19
CA CYS A 352 5.07 -7.72 11.61
C CYS A 352 5.00 -9.23 11.82
N ARG A 353 3.96 -9.71 12.51
CA ARG A 353 3.77 -11.15 12.76
C ARG A 353 3.12 -11.82 11.55
N VAL A 354 3.84 -12.73 10.90
CA VAL A 354 3.36 -13.37 9.67
C VAL A 354 2.86 -14.79 9.95
N ALA A 355 1.62 -15.10 9.56
CA ALA A 355 1.08 -16.46 9.62
C ALA A 355 0.80 -17.05 8.25
N SER A 356 1.07 -18.36 8.13
CA SER A 356 0.75 -19.13 6.92
C SER A 356 -0.31 -20.21 7.11
N ASP A 357 -0.55 -20.58 8.35
CA ASP A 357 -1.60 -21.51 8.75
C ASP A 357 -2.61 -20.82 9.66
N ILE A 358 -3.84 -21.37 9.66
CA ILE A 358 -4.98 -20.74 10.32
C ILE A 358 -4.84 -20.77 11.85
N LEU A 359 -4.20 -21.80 12.42
CA LEU A 359 -4.06 -21.91 13.87
C LEU A 359 -3.09 -20.85 14.39
N GLU A 360 -1.96 -20.68 13.71
CA GLU A 360 -1.01 -19.61 13.96
C GLU A 360 -1.67 -18.23 13.80
N ALA A 361 -2.51 -18.03 12.78
CA ALA A 361 -3.25 -16.79 12.60
C ALA A 361 -4.20 -16.49 13.78
N VAL A 362 -4.87 -17.51 14.33
CA VAL A 362 -5.72 -17.40 15.53
C VAL A 362 -4.90 -17.04 16.76
N ASP A 363 -3.72 -17.64 16.93
CA ASP A 363 -2.84 -17.37 18.07
C ASP A 363 -2.30 -15.94 18.02
N ILE A 364 -1.82 -15.49 16.84
CA ILE A 364 -1.39 -14.10 16.62
C ILE A 364 -2.52 -13.12 16.95
N LEU A 365 -3.72 -13.39 16.47
CA LEU A 365 -4.88 -12.54 16.71
C LEU A 365 -5.24 -12.48 18.20
N SER A 366 -5.17 -13.61 18.90
CA SER A 366 -5.46 -13.68 20.34
C SER A 366 -4.48 -12.80 21.13
N ASP A 367 -3.20 -12.81 20.78
CA ASP A 367 -2.20 -11.96 21.43
C ASP A 367 -2.38 -10.47 21.10
N LEU A 368 -2.74 -10.12 19.86
CA LEU A 368 -2.97 -8.73 19.44
C LEU A 368 -4.20 -8.10 20.11
N THR A 369 -5.08 -8.93 20.66
CA THR A 369 -6.37 -8.51 21.24
C THR A 369 -6.42 -8.67 22.76
N GLN A 370 -5.36 -9.13 23.41
CA GLN A 370 -5.18 -9.01 24.85
C GLN A 370 -4.94 -7.55 25.23
#